data_AF-A0A1E3HF59-F1
#
_entry.id   AF-A0A1E3HF59-F1
#
_cell.length_a   1.000
_cell.length_b   1.000
_cell.length_c   1.000
_cell.angle_alpha   90.00
_cell.angle_beta   90.00
_cell.angle_gamma   90.00
#
_symmetry.space_group_name_H-M   'P 1'
#
loop_
_entity.id
_entity.type
_entity.pdbx_description
1 polymer ?
#
loop_
_entity_poly.entity_id
_entity_poly.type
_entity_poly.pdbx_seq_one_letter_code
_entity_poly.pdbx_strand_id
1 'polypeptide(L)'
;MTSAAPKANSINVFARWRQLGQSEAAHGEITRSTSFADSRSLLSVSISQQDSGRNHSWTSSSAFTGVLNPEDDNGAVYDSIVGPAIPQVLRGGSCNFFAYGHSGSGKTHTIIGYNHDEDKELGLCLAAARQLFEAVHVLNKENTAPEKLGIGFSLFEMRKKSAFDLLNQRTECHIREGHDGKVHIRGKTEMLEGGKVRVCPIVKRPCWTYEFLRQELTLALGRRAVGSSSVHEQSSRTHAILELEIICQSLVDARQAVTDRQSELVPVGKRATDITIEEQRKAIIVLPEGGWASNPDYNINQERIDAAEADKAEHEARVAAAEDLVDNILKSSVSPCLGARMVFVDLAGAEYHQQGGAQLHLPRQTPQERQEGRQINTDLLALKEVIRAWSQNQPRIPFRSSALTMVLREHFSSSENGNSSIIVTVSSAKEQYAATLNSLKYGSLIGIVNA
;
A
#
# COMPACT_ATOMS: atom_id res chain seq x y z
N MET A 1 -6.70 38.45 -2.68
CA MET A 1 -6.63 37.03 -2.28
C MET A 1 -6.92 36.18 -3.50
N THR A 2 -5.89 35.87 -4.28
CA THR A 2 -6.01 34.98 -5.43
C THR A 2 -6.02 33.55 -4.92
N SER A 3 -7.18 32.88 -4.98
CA SER A 3 -7.27 31.44 -4.75
C SER A 3 -6.41 30.75 -5.81
N ALA A 4 -5.28 30.17 -5.40
CA ALA A 4 -4.50 29.31 -6.27
C ALA A 4 -5.41 28.19 -6.78
N ALA A 5 -5.43 27.97 -8.09
CA ALA A 5 -6.11 26.81 -8.68
C ALA A 5 -5.61 25.52 -8.00
N PRO A 6 -6.47 24.50 -7.82
CA PRO A 6 -6.02 23.22 -7.26
C PRO A 6 -4.84 22.70 -8.08
N LYS A 7 -3.69 22.48 -7.43
CA LYS A 7 -2.53 21.87 -8.07
C LYS A 7 -2.99 20.52 -8.61
N ALA A 8 -2.77 20.27 -9.89
CA ALA A 8 -2.93 18.94 -10.45
C ALA A 8 -2.10 17.97 -9.61
N ASN A 9 -2.71 16.87 -9.17
CA ASN A 9 -2.02 15.87 -8.39
C ASN A 9 -0.95 15.19 -9.29
N SER A 10 0.29 15.66 -9.21
CA SER A 10 1.38 15.18 -10.05
C SER A 10 2.09 13.99 -9.41
N ILE A 11 2.21 12.87 -10.13
CA ILE A 11 3.09 11.76 -9.77
C ILE A 11 4.46 11.97 -10.43
N ASN A 12 5.52 11.90 -9.64
CA ASN A 12 6.88 11.85 -10.17
C ASN A 12 7.18 10.46 -10.73
N VAL A 13 7.77 10.39 -11.92
CA VAL A 13 8.08 9.10 -12.55
C VAL A 13 9.57 8.99 -12.77
N PHE A 14 10.18 7.96 -12.20
CA PHE A 14 11.60 7.67 -12.36
C PHE A 14 11.79 6.36 -13.12
N ALA A 15 12.84 6.26 -13.94
CA ALA A 15 13.28 4.97 -14.49
C ALA A 15 14.57 4.55 -13.80
N ARG A 16 14.65 3.30 -13.33
CA ARG A 16 15.87 2.74 -12.73
C ARG A 16 16.34 1.53 -13.52
N TRP A 17 17.51 1.65 -14.13
CA TRP A 17 18.18 0.55 -14.80
C TRP A 17 18.93 -0.30 -13.79
N ARG A 18 18.70 -1.62 -13.77
CA ARG A 18 19.53 -2.54 -12.97
C ARG A 18 20.81 -2.92 -13.68
N GLN A 19 21.81 -3.34 -12.92
CA GLN A 19 23.00 -4.01 -13.44
C GLN A 19 22.63 -5.33 -14.11
N LEU A 20 23.43 -5.70 -15.12
CA LEU A 20 23.34 -7.02 -15.74
C LEU A 20 23.87 -8.09 -14.77
N GLY A 21 23.21 -9.24 -14.77
CA GLY A 21 23.82 -10.44 -14.22
C GLY A 21 25.00 -10.91 -15.08
N GLN A 22 25.93 -11.65 -14.49
CA GLN A 22 27.11 -12.19 -15.19
C GLN A 22 26.75 -13.03 -16.44
N SER A 23 25.63 -13.78 -16.39
CA SER A 23 25.13 -14.56 -17.51
C SER A 23 24.48 -13.72 -18.62
N GLU A 24 23.91 -12.56 -18.26
CA GLU A 24 23.21 -11.66 -19.20
C GLU A 24 24.21 -10.79 -19.98
N ALA A 25 25.34 -10.44 -19.36
CA ALA A 25 26.41 -9.67 -20.01
C ALA A 25 26.94 -10.35 -21.28
N ALA A 26 26.91 -11.69 -21.34
CA ALA A 26 27.31 -12.45 -22.53
C ALA A 26 26.37 -12.28 -23.74
N HIS A 27 25.11 -11.90 -23.50
CA HIS A 27 24.06 -11.80 -24.53
C HIS A 27 23.84 -10.35 -25.01
N GLY A 28 24.58 -9.40 -24.44
CA GLY A 28 24.59 -7.99 -24.81
C GLY A 28 23.49 -7.15 -24.14
N GLU A 29 23.59 -5.84 -24.35
CA GLU A 29 22.72 -4.84 -23.74
C GLU A 29 21.77 -4.17 -24.74
N ILE A 30 20.65 -3.70 -24.20
CA ILE A 30 19.76 -2.76 -24.89
C ILE A 30 20.48 -1.42 -25.06
N THR A 31 20.54 -0.91 -26.29
CA THR A 31 21.02 0.44 -26.53
C THR A 31 20.00 1.43 -25.98
N ARG A 32 20.44 2.36 -25.14
CA ARG A 32 19.59 3.33 -24.45
C ARG A 32 20.19 4.73 -24.50
N SER A 33 19.34 5.75 -24.55
CA SER A 33 19.73 7.14 -24.40
C SER A 33 18.64 7.93 -23.69
N THR A 34 19.04 9.01 -23.02
CA THR A 34 18.14 9.95 -22.35
C THR A 34 18.36 11.33 -22.93
N SER A 35 17.27 12.06 -23.14
CA SER A 35 17.32 13.43 -23.62
C SER A 35 16.38 14.31 -22.82
N PHE A 36 16.79 15.56 -22.63
CA PHE A 36 15.93 16.60 -22.07
C PHE A 36 15.04 17.14 -23.19
N ALA A 37 13.77 17.41 -22.89
CA ALA A 37 12.97 18.28 -23.75
C ALA A 37 13.04 19.72 -23.25
N ASP A 38 13.26 20.63 -24.19
CA ASP A 38 13.27 22.07 -23.95
C ASP A 38 11.90 22.53 -23.45
N SER A 39 11.83 22.81 -22.14
CA SER A 39 10.90 23.72 -21.42
C SER A 39 10.43 23.21 -20.05
N ARG A 40 10.50 21.91 -19.71
CA ARG A 40 9.83 21.34 -18.51
C ARG A 40 10.67 20.46 -17.58
N SER A 41 11.99 20.36 -17.75
CA SER A 41 12.90 19.53 -16.92
C SER A 41 12.61 18.02 -16.87
N LEU A 42 11.61 17.52 -17.62
CA LEU A 42 11.33 16.09 -17.76
C LEU A 42 12.19 15.47 -18.87
N LEU A 43 12.55 14.21 -18.67
CA LEU A 43 13.38 13.40 -19.54
C LEU A 43 12.52 12.50 -20.45
N SER A 44 12.97 12.34 -21.69
CA SER A 44 12.57 11.26 -22.58
C SER A 44 13.60 10.13 -22.55
N VAL A 45 13.11 8.89 -22.60
CA VAL A 45 13.92 7.67 -22.64
C VAL A 45 13.75 7.03 -24.01
N SER A 46 14.86 6.79 -24.69
CA SER A 46 14.91 6.08 -25.97
C SER A 46 15.62 4.75 -25.79
N ILE A 47 15.04 3.67 -26.33
CA ILE A 47 15.67 2.35 -26.36
C ILE A 47 15.65 1.79 -27.79
N SER A 48 16.67 1.03 -28.14
CA SER A 48 16.73 0.32 -29.42
C SER A 48 17.42 -1.03 -29.33
N GLN A 49 16.97 -1.95 -30.17
CA GLN A 49 17.58 -3.26 -30.37
C GLN A 49 17.70 -3.56 -31.88
N GLN A 50 18.87 -4.03 -32.29
CA GLN A 50 19.05 -4.66 -33.59
C GLN A 50 18.83 -6.17 -33.48
N ASP A 51 17.89 -6.66 -34.28
CA ASP A 51 17.63 -8.09 -34.40
C ASP A 51 17.43 -8.47 -35.87
N SER A 52 18.22 -9.43 -36.37
CA SER A 52 18.10 -10.00 -37.72
C SER A 52 17.93 -8.96 -38.85
N GLY A 53 18.65 -7.83 -38.78
CA GLY A 53 18.62 -6.75 -39.77
C GLY A 53 17.47 -5.75 -39.64
N ARG A 54 16.55 -5.91 -38.68
CA ARG A 54 15.51 -4.91 -38.34
C ARG A 54 15.90 -4.16 -37.07
N ASN A 55 15.82 -2.82 -37.13
CA ASN A 55 16.05 -1.96 -35.98
C ASN A 55 14.71 -1.66 -35.29
N HIS A 56 14.50 -2.19 -34.11
CA HIS A 56 13.37 -1.84 -33.26
C HIS A 56 13.82 -0.70 -32.34
N SER A 57 13.33 0.51 -32.58
CA SER A 57 13.56 1.66 -31.70
C SER A 57 12.25 2.23 -31.17
N TRP A 58 12.28 2.74 -29.96
CA TRP A 58 11.17 3.45 -29.34
C TRP A 58 11.70 4.59 -28.49
N THR A 59 11.02 5.73 -28.56
CA THR A 59 11.31 6.91 -27.74
C THR A 59 10.04 7.30 -27.00
N SER A 60 10.16 7.50 -25.69
CA SER A 60 9.08 8.02 -24.88
C SER A 60 8.85 9.51 -25.15
N SER A 61 7.68 10.02 -24.80
CA SER A 61 7.53 11.45 -24.54
C SER A 61 8.39 11.87 -23.33
N SER A 62 8.52 13.18 -23.11
CA SER A 62 9.15 13.73 -21.92
C SER A 62 8.23 13.55 -20.72
N ALA A 63 8.49 12.49 -19.95
CA ALA A 63 7.58 11.99 -18.92
C ALA A 63 8.31 11.60 -17.63
N PHE A 64 9.63 11.46 -17.66
CA PHE A 64 10.41 10.98 -16.52
C PHE A 64 11.02 12.17 -15.76
N THR A 65 10.77 12.24 -14.46
CA THR A 65 11.39 13.19 -13.54
C THR A 65 12.89 12.92 -13.39
N GLY A 66 13.32 11.66 -13.49
CA GLY A 66 14.71 11.26 -13.41
C GLY A 66 14.96 9.87 -13.99
N VAL A 67 16.20 9.63 -14.44
CA VAL A 67 16.65 8.31 -14.92
C VAL A 67 17.91 7.94 -14.16
N LEU A 68 17.87 6.78 -13.50
CA LEU A 68 18.91 6.23 -12.65
C LEU A 68 19.59 5.09 -13.41
N ASN A 69 20.91 5.10 -13.44
CA ASN A 69 21.76 4.21 -14.21
C ASN A 69 22.12 2.94 -13.43
N PRO A 70 22.65 1.90 -14.09
CA PRO A 70 23.05 0.66 -13.42
C PRO A 70 24.07 0.85 -12.29
N GLU A 71 24.89 1.90 -12.36
CA GLU A 71 25.93 2.20 -11.39
C GLU A 71 25.37 2.84 -10.10
N ASP A 72 24.12 3.33 -10.14
CA ASP A 72 23.47 3.97 -9.00
C ASP A 72 23.00 2.93 -7.97
N ASP A 73 23.69 2.91 -6.83
CA ASP A 73 23.32 2.10 -5.67
C ASP A 73 22.01 2.58 -5.01
N ASN A 74 21.52 1.84 -4.02
CA ASN A 74 20.27 2.22 -3.35
C ASN A 74 20.38 3.56 -2.60
N GLY A 75 21.57 3.96 -2.15
CA GLY A 75 21.83 5.26 -1.54
C GLY A 75 21.61 6.40 -2.52
N ALA A 76 22.22 6.32 -3.70
CA ALA A 76 22.04 7.34 -4.76
C ALA A 76 20.57 7.46 -5.21
N VAL A 77 19.87 6.32 -5.32
CA VAL A 77 18.43 6.30 -5.63
C VAL A 77 17.60 6.91 -4.50
N TYR A 78 17.97 6.64 -3.25
CA TYR A 78 17.33 7.22 -2.07
C TYR A 78 17.45 8.75 -2.08
N ASP A 79 18.66 9.27 -2.25
CA ASP A 79 18.93 10.71 -2.25
C ASP A 79 18.18 11.44 -3.38
N SER A 80 18.00 10.78 -4.52
CA SER A 80 17.32 11.34 -5.68
C SER A 80 15.79 11.35 -5.55
N ILE A 81 15.21 10.34 -4.88
CA ILE A 81 13.75 10.09 -4.93
C ILE A 81 13.07 10.29 -3.58
N VAL A 82 13.64 9.72 -2.51
CA VAL A 82 12.99 9.62 -1.19
C VAL A 82 13.46 10.71 -0.24
N GLY A 83 14.76 11.03 -0.23
CA GLY A 83 15.35 12.09 0.57
C GLY A 83 14.60 13.44 0.46
N PRO A 84 14.23 13.92 -0.75
CA PRO A 84 13.49 15.16 -0.93
C PRO A 84 12.07 15.17 -0.32
N ALA A 85 11.52 13.99 0.00
CA ALA A 85 10.21 13.86 0.62
C ALA A 85 10.24 13.97 2.15
N ILE A 86 11.39 13.70 2.79
CA ILE A 86 11.52 13.75 4.26
C ILE A 86 11.07 15.10 4.84
N PRO A 87 11.48 16.27 4.31
CA PRO A 87 11.01 17.56 4.83
C PRO A 87 9.50 17.81 4.61
N GLN A 88 8.85 17.09 3.69
CA GLN A 88 7.40 17.20 3.49
C GLN A 88 6.66 16.40 4.57
N VAL A 89 7.15 15.20 4.86
CA VAL A 89 6.62 14.33 5.93
C VAL A 89 6.77 15.00 7.30
N LEU A 90 7.92 15.63 7.56
CA LEU A 90 8.15 16.41 8.78
C LEU A 90 7.25 17.65 8.91
N ARG A 91 6.57 18.07 7.83
CA ARG A 91 5.57 19.14 7.83
C ARG A 91 4.12 18.61 7.87
N GLY A 92 3.93 17.31 8.06
CA GLY A 92 2.60 16.67 8.09
C GLY A 92 2.15 16.05 6.78
N GLY A 93 2.97 16.08 5.73
CA GLY A 93 2.65 15.48 4.43
C GLY A 93 2.74 13.95 4.43
N SER A 94 2.02 13.29 3.52
CA SER A 94 2.13 11.84 3.31
C SER A 94 2.73 11.52 1.95
N CYS A 95 3.78 10.71 1.90
CA CYS A 95 4.48 10.40 0.64
C CYS A 95 4.42 8.92 0.28
N ASN A 96 4.26 8.63 -1.01
CA ASN A 96 4.11 7.25 -1.49
C ASN A 96 5.17 6.92 -2.55
N PHE A 97 5.76 5.73 -2.47
CA PHE A 97 6.80 5.26 -3.38
C PHE A 97 6.43 3.88 -3.92
N PHE A 98 6.20 3.79 -5.21
CA PHE A 98 5.85 2.53 -5.87
C PHE A 98 7.01 2.03 -6.71
N ALA A 99 7.39 0.77 -6.59
CA ALA A 99 8.25 0.11 -7.58
C ALA A 99 7.41 -0.72 -8.54
N TYR A 100 7.55 -0.45 -9.83
CA TYR A 100 6.86 -1.13 -10.92
C TYR A 100 7.84 -1.62 -11.98
N GLY A 101 7.60 -2.80 -12.54
CA GLY A 101 8.46 -3.39 -13.56
C GLY A 101 8.26 -4.89 -13.69
N HIS A 102 8.81 -5.47 -14.75
CA HIS A 102 8.72 -6.92 -14.98
C HIS A 102 9.41 -7.74 -13.87
N SER A 103 9.11 -9.04 -13.77
CA SER A 103 9.79 -9.93 -12.82
C SER A 103 11.31 -9.92 -13.03
N GLY A 104 12.09 -9.83 -11.96
CA GLY A 104 13.56 -9.73 -12.03
C GLY A 104 14.14 -8.35 -12.39
N SER A 105 13.31 -7.30 -12.52
CA SER A 105 13.80 -5.94 -12.85
C SER A 105 14.41 -5.15 -11.69
N GLY A 106 14.32 -5.65 -10.44
CA GLY A 106 14.92 -5.00 -9.26
C GLY A 106 13.95 -4.22 -8.35
N LYS A 107 12.64 -4.45 -8.43
CA LYS A 107 11.62 -3.82 -7.55
C LYS A 107 11.90 -4.03 -6.06
N THR A 108 11.96 -5.28 -5.63
CA THR A 108 12.21 -5.68 -4.24
C THR A 108 13.56 -5.17 -3.74
N HIS A 109 14.61 -5.31 -4.56
CA HIS A 109 15.94 -4.77 -4.28
C HIS A 109 15.89 -3.26 -4.01
N THR A 110 15.10 -2.53 -4.79
CA THR A 110 14.94 -1.09 -4.65
C THR A 110 14.18 -0.76 -3.37
N ILE A 111 12.98 -1.29 -3.18
CA ILE A 111 12.10 -0.87 -2.08
C ILE A 111 12.56 -1.42 -0.73
N ILE A 112 12.87 -2.72 -0.67
CA ILE A 112 13.10 -3.47 0.57
C ILE A 112 14.59 -3.71 0.80
N GLY A 113 15.33 -4.03 -0.26
CA GLY A 113 16.72 -4.48 -0.15
C GLY A 113 16.81 -5.97 0.23
N TYR A 114 18.04 -6.50 0.20
CA TYR A 114 18.32 -7.89 0.62
C TYR A 114 19.29 -7.96 1.79
N ASN A 115 20.12 -6.93 1.96
CA ASN A 115 21.02 -6.77 3.08
C ASN A 115 20.54 -5.58 3.92
N HIS A 116 20.21 -5.86 5.18
CA HIS A 116 19.68 -4.87 6.11
C HIS A 116 20.73 -4.42 7.14
N ASP A 117 21.97 -4.88 7.00
CA ASP A 117 23.10 -4.54 7.87
C ASP A 117 24.06 -3.55 7.18
N GLU A 118 24.12 -3.55 5.85
CA GLU A 118 25.00 -2.66 5.08
C GLU A 118 24.29 -1.40 4.57
N ASP A 119 24.78 -0.24 5.03
CA ASP A 119 24.18 1.08 4.76
C ASP A 119 23.95 1.41 3.28
N LYS A 120 24.82 0.94 2.38
CA LYS A 120 24.72 1.20 0.93
C LYS A 120 23.75 0.25 0.21
N GLU A 121 23.42 -0.87 0.84
CA GLU A 121 22.54 -1.90 0.28
C GLU A 121 21.11 -1.84 0.82
N LEU A 122 20.86 -1.00 1.85
CA LEU A 122 19.54 -0.80 2.42
C LEU A 122 18.51 -0.47 1.33
N GLY A 123 17.36 -1.12 1.39
CA GLY A 123 16.23 -0.70 0.58
C GLY A 123 15.76 0.70 0.96
N LEU A 124 15.05 1.34 0.03
CA LEU A 124 14.52 2.69 0.21
C LEU A 124 13.67 2.84 1.49
N CYS A 125 12.91 1.82 1.90
CA CYS A 125 12.09 1.89 3.09
C CYS A 125 12.91 1.99 4.39
N LEU A 126 13.99 1.21 4.50
CA LEU A 126 14.80 1.15 5.69
C LEU A 126 15.76 2.35 5.77
N ALA A 127 16.28 2.80 4.62
CA ALA A 127 16.99 4.07 4.52
C ALA A 127 16.12 5.26 4.95
N ALA A 128 14.83 5.27 4.57
CA ALA A 128 13.87 6.28 5.00
C ALA A 128 13.62 6.22 6.51
N ALA A 129 13.41 5.01 7.05
CA ALA A 129 13.23 4.82 8.49
C ALA A 129 14.42 5.39 9.28
N ARG A 130 15.66 5.14 8.83
CA ARG A 130 16.87 5.68 9.46
C ARG A 130 16.85 7.21 9.51
N GLN A 131 16.64 7.87 8.38
CA GLN A 131 16.62 9.34 8.33
C GLN A 131 15.43 9.93 9.12
N LEU A 132 14.27 9.25 9.12
CA LEU A 132 13.13 9.64 9.95
C LEU A 132 13.46 9.56 11.44
N PHE A 133 14.12 8.50 11.91
CA PHE A 133 14.55 8.39 13.31
C PHE A 133 15.56 9.47 13.70
N GLU A 134 16.50 9.81 12.81
CA GLU A 134 17.42 10.93 13.03
C GLU A 134 16.68 12.26 13.18
N ALA A 135 15.74 12.55 12.28
CA ALA A 135 14.93 13.77 12.33
C ALA A 135 14.04 13.81 13.59
N VAL A 136 13.37 12.70 13.91
CA VAL A 136 12.55 12.55 15.12
C VAL A 136 13.38 12.73 16.38
N HIS A 137 14.62 12.23 16.41
CA HIS A 137 15.53 12.42 17.54
C HIS A 137 15.88 13.91 17.77
N VAL A 138 16.12 14.66 16.69
CA VAL A 138 16.33 16.11 16.76
C VAL A 138 15.08 16.81 17.32
N LEU A 139 13.90 16.51 16.76
CA LEU A 139 12.63 17.08 17.23
C LEU A 139 12.36 16.74 18.71
N ASN A 140 12.65 15.51 19.13
CA ASN A 140 12.49 15.07 20.51
C ASN A 140 13.46 15.76 21.49
N LYS A 141 14.60 16.26 21.03
CA LYS A 141 15.55 17.05 21.82
C LYS A 141 15.13 18.51 21.93
N GLU A 142 14.66 19.10 20.84
CA GLU A 142 14.20 20.49 20.79
C GLU A 142 12.87 20.67 21.53
N ASN A 143 12.01 19.65 21.50
CA ASN A 143 10.73 19.67 22.18
C ASN A 143 10.86 19.21 23.65
N THR A 144 10.58 20.13 24.57
CA THR A 144 10.54 19.87 26.02
C THR A 144 9.28 19.13 26.47
N ALA A 145 8.35 18.83 25.55
CA ALA A 145 7.18 18.03 25.84
C ALA A 145 7.58 16.65 26.41
N PRO A 146 6.81 16.11 27.37
CA PRO A 146 7.07 14.81 27.96
C PRO A 146 6.89 13.68 26.94
N GLU A 147 6.01 13.88 25.97
CA GLU A 147 5.71 12.90 24.95
C GLU A 147 6.76 12.89 23.85
N LYS A 148 7.31 11.70 23.58
CA LYS A 148 8.31 11.48 22.54
C LYS A 148 7.68 10.88 21.30
N LEU A 149 8.15 11.35 20.15
CA LEU A 149 7.81 10.80 18.85
C LEU A 149 8.60 9.51 18.59
N GLY A 150 7.98 8.60 17.86
CA GLY A 150 8.55 7.36 17.33
C GLY A 150 7.95 7.05 15.95
N ILE A 151 8.20 5.84 15.46
CA ILE A 151 7.71 5.40 14.14
C ILE A 151 6.83 4.15 14.30
N GLY A 152 5.59 4.24 13.84
CA GLY A 152 4.70 3.10 13.66
C GLY A 152 5.03 2.39 12.35
N PHE A 153 5.27 1.09 12.43
CA PHE A 153 5.63 0.25 11.29
C PHE A 153 4.51 -0.75 11.00
N SER A 154 4.05 -0.82 9.75
CA SER A 154 3.21 -1.92 9.28
C SER A 154 3.75 -2.51 7.98
N LEU A 155 3.58 -3.81 7.81
CA LEU A 155 4.01 -4.54 6.62
C LEU A 155 3.05 -5.70 6.36
N PHE A 156 2.42 -5.69 5.20
CA PHE A 156 1.58 -6.80 4.73
C PHE A 156 1.84 -7.06 3.25
N GLU A 157 1.54 -8.28 2.83
CA GLU A 157 1.53 -8.62 1.40
C GLU A 157 0.12 -8.88 0.89
N MET A 158 -0.13 -8.54 -0.36
CA MET A 158 -1.36 -8.85 -1.06
C MET A 158 -1.13 -9.99 -2.03
N ARG A 159 -2.01 -10.99 -1.93
CA ARG A 159 -2.05 -12.12 -2.86
C ARG A 159 -3.50 -12.41 -3.19
N LYS A 160 -3.83 -12.36 -4.49
CA LYS A 160 -5.22 -12.47 -4.98
C LYS A 160 -6.09 -11.35 -4.39
N LYS A 161 -7.12 -11.69 -3.62
CA LYS A 161 -8.08 -10.73 -3.05
C LYS A 161 -7.92 -10.54 -1.54
N SER A 162 -6.87 -11.12 -0.96
CA SER A 162 -6.60 -11.08 0.48
C SER A 162 -5.28 -10.37 0.76
N ALA A 163 -5.19 -9.75 1.92
CA ALA A 163 -3.95 -9.28 2.51
C ALA A 163 -3.43 -10.32 3.51
N PHE A 164 -2.12 -10.37 3.74
CA PHE A 164 -1.48 -11.24 4.72
C PHE A 164 -0.56 -10.39 5.57
N ASP A 165 -0.87 -10.27 6.86
CA ASP A 165 -0.14 -9.42 7.81
C ASP A 165 1.20 -10.07 8.17
N LEU A 166 2.31 -9.49 7.71
CA LEU A 166 3.64 -10.07 7.91
C LEU A 166 4.17 -9.81 9.32
N LEU A 167 3.61 -8.84 10.06
CA LEU A 167 3.91 -8.62 11.48
C LEU A 167 3.13 -9.56 12.39
N ASN A 168 2.00 -10.08 11.91
CA ASN A 168 1.15 -11.03 12.62
C ASN A 168 1.15 -12.44 12.00
N GLN A 169 2.34 -13.06 11.94
CA GLN A 169 2.51 -14.46 11.52
C GLN A 169 1.93 -14.79 10.12
N ARG A 170 1.90 -13.82 9.21
CA ARG A 170 1.30 -13.96 7.87
C ARG A 170 -0.19 -14.32 7.93
N THR A 171 -0.90 -13.82 8.93
CA THR A 171 -2.34 -14.05 9.10
C THR A 171 -3.13 -13.44 7.94
N GLU A 172 -4.04 -14.22 7.35
CA GLU A 172 -4.90 -13.74 6.28
C GLU A 172 -5.89 -12.69 6.80
N CYS A 173 -6.04 -11.61 6.03
CA CYS A 173 -6.90 -10.49 6.29
C CYS A 173 -7.79 -10.21 5.07
N HIS A 174 -9.03 -9.82 5.34
CA HIS A 174 -10.04 -9.49 4.34
C HIS A 174 -10.11 -7.99 4.11
N ILE A 175 -10.21 -7.60 2.84
CA ILE A 175 -10.32 -6.21 2.42
C ILE A 175 -11.81 -5.90 2.24
N ARG A 176 -12.32 -4.89 2.96
CA ARG A 176 -13.73 -4.48 2.93
C ARG A 176 -13.85 -2.97 2.93
N GLU A 177 -14.86 -2.45 2.25
CA GLU A 177 -15.22 -1.04 2.38
C GLU A 177 -16.22 -0.90 3.53
N GLY A 178 -15.96 0.05 4.42
CA GLY A 178 -16.84 0.37 5.54
C GLY A 178 -18.00 1.28 5.12
N HIS A 179 -18.94 1.50 6.03
CA HIS A 179 -20.04 2.46 5.84
C HIS A 179 -19.54 3.91 5.72
N ASP A 180 -18.35 4.17 6.26
CA ASP A 180 -17.56 5.40 6.17
C ASP A 180 -16.94 5.62 4.77
N GLY A 181 -17.09 4.66 3.85
CA GLY A 181 -16.47 4.70 2.53
C GLY A 181 -14.96 4.47 2.52
N LYS A 182 -14.36 4.14 3.68
CA LYS A 182 -12.93 3.82 3.84
C LYS A 182 -12.68 2.34 3.61
N VAL A 183 -11.45 1.99 3.23
CA VAL A 183 -11.08 0.60 2.97
C VAL A 183 -10.38 0.03 4.21
N HIS A 184 -11.02 -0.95 4.82
CA HIS A 184 -10.54 -1.63 6.02
C HIS A 184 -9.92 -2.98 5.67
N ILE A 185 -8.70 -3.21 6.15
CA ILE A 185 -8.05 -4.52 6.10
C ILE A 185 -8.24 -5.19 7.47
N ARG A 186 -9.07 -6.23 7.50
CA ARG A 186 -9.55 -6.88 8.73
C ARG A 186 -9.03 -8.31 8.81
N GLY A 187 -8.21 -8.58 9.82
CA GLY A 187 -7.75 -9.91 10.17
C GLY A 187 -8.84 -10.79 10.78
N LYS A 188 -8.40 -11.88 11.41
CA LYS A 188 -9.29 -12.86 12.03
C LYS A 188 -10.15 -12.20 13.11
N THR A 189 -11.40 -12.64 13.21
CA THR A 189 -12.27 -12.30 14.33
C THR A 189 -12.00 -13.22 15.50
N GLU A 190 -11.73 -12.64 16.66
CA GLU A 190 -11.42 -13.34 17.92
C GLU A 190 -12.52 -13.09 18.94
N MET A 191 -12.88 -14.13 19.69
CA MET A 191 -13.67 -14.00 20.91
C MET A 191 -12.72 -13.87 22.10
N LEU A 192 -12.87 -12.79 22.86
CA LEU A 192 -12.07 -12.51 24.05
C LEU A 192 -12.88 -12.82 25.32
N GLU A 193 -12.21 -12.73 26.47
CA GLU A 193 -12.86 -12.85 27.77
C GLU A 193 -14.03 -11.86 27.92
N GLY A 194 -15.05 -12.24 28.68
CA GLY A 194 -16.25 -11.43 28.88
C GLY A 194 -17.17 -11.32 27.67
N GLY A 195 -17.01 -12.17 26.65
CA GLY A 195 -17.87 -12.19 25.46
C GLY A 195 -17.58 -11.09 24.45
N LYS A 196 -16.50 -10.32 24.64
CA LYS A 196 -16.05 -9.29 23.70
C LYS A 196 -15.63 -9.95 22.38
N VAL A 197 -15.90 -9.28 21.26
CA VAL A 197 -15.56 -9.79 19.92
C VAL A 197 -14.70 -8.78 19.19
N ARG A 198 -13.44 -9.14 18.91
CA ARG A 198 -12.48 -8.25 18.26
C ARG A 198 -12.25 -8.67 16.83
N VAL A 199 -12.38 -7.72 15.90
CA VAL A 199 -11.91 -7.89 14.53
C VAL A 199 -10.52 -7.27 14.45
N CYS A 200 -9.48 -8.10 14.38
CA CYS A 200 -8.10 -7.61 14.49
C CYS A 200 -7.74 -6.73 13.27
N PRO A 201 -7.33 -5.46 13.47
CA PRO A 201 -6.79 -4.65 12.37
C PRO A 201 -5.41 -5.17 11.95
N ILE A 202 -4.88 -4.68 10.82
CA ILE A 202 -3.46 -4.85 10.49
C ILE A 202 -2.61 -4.29 11.62
N VAL A 203 -1.60 -5.05 12.02
CA VAL A 203 -0.69 -4.63 13.08
C VAL A 203 0.10 -3.40 12.64
N LYS A 204 0.02 -2.36 13.47
CA LYS A 204 0.95 -1.23 13.47
C LYS A 204 1.85 -1.33 14.70
N ARG A 205 3.10 -1.77 14.49
CA ARG A 205 4.09 -1.97 15.54
C ARG A 205 4.74 -0.63 15.91
N PRO A 206 4.62 -0.14 17.15
CA PRO A 206 5.34 1.06 17.56
C PRO A 206 6.84 0.74 17.71
N CYS A 207 7.69 1.53 17.06
CA CYS A 207 9.13 1.41 17.11
C CYS A 207 9.73 2.73 17.62
N TRP A 208 10.47 2.66 18.72
CA TRP A 208 11.11 3.83 19.34
C TRP A 208 12.58 3.98 18.93
N THR A 209 13.15 2.97 18.28
CA THR A 209 14.52 2.98 17.76
C THR A 209 14.55 2.37 16.36
N TYR A 210 15.50 2.84 15.55
CA TYR A 210 15.79 2.29 14.23
C TYR A 210 16.12 0.79 14.28
N GLU A 211 16.94 0.39 15.25
CA GLU A 211 17.40 -0.99 15.38
C GLU A 211 16.25 -1.97 15.65
N PHE A 212 15.27 -1.57 16.46
CA PHE A 212 14.08 -2.39 16.70
C PHE A 212 13.22 -2.51 15.44
N LEU A 213 13.02 -1.41 14.69
CA LEU A 213 12.27 -1.45 13.42
C LEU A 213 12.96 -2.38 12.40
N ARG A 214 14.28 -2.29 12.29
CA ARG A 214 15.11 -3.11 11.39
C ARG A 214 14.99 -4.61 11.69
N GLN A 215 15.00 -4.98 12.98
CA GLN A 215 14.78 -6.35 13.43
C GLN A 215 13.37 -6.84 13.09
N GLU A 216 12.34 -6.03 13.37
CA GLU A 216 10.95 -6.36 13.03
C GLU A 216 10.74 -6.53 11.52
N LEU A 217 11.34 -5.66 10.70
CA LEU A 217 11.34 -5.78 9.24
C LEU A 217 11.96 -7.11 8.80
N THR A 218 13.14 -7.45 9.32
CA THR A 218 13.85 -8.69 8.98
C THR A 218 13.03 -9.93 9.34
N LEU A 219 12.42 -9.95 10.53
CA LEU A 219 11.53 -11.03 10.97
C LEU A 219 10.27 -11.15 10.07
N ALA A 220 9.68 -10.02 9.68
CA ALA A 220 8.51 -10.00 8.81
C ALA A 220 8.83 -10.48 7.39
N LEU A 221 9.98 -10.10 6.83
CA LEU A 221 10.45 -10.57 5.52
C LEU A 221 10.79 -12.07 5.53
N GLY A 222 11.33 -12.58 6.64
CA GLY A 222 11.51 -14.02 6.85
C GLY A 222 10.20 -14.80 6.69
N ARG A 223 9.07 -14.23 7.11
CA ARG A 223 7.73 -14.82 6.93
C ARG A 223 7.22 -14.68 5.50
N ARG A 224 7.58 -13.60 4.80
CA ARG A 224 7.30 -13.43 3.36
C ARG A 224 7.96 -14.56 2.57
N ALA A 225 9.16 -14.98 2.94
CA ALA A 225 9.92 -16.05 2.27
C ALA A 225 9.35 -17.48 2.47
N VAL A 226 8.34 -17.68 3.33
CA VAL A 226 7.83 -19.03 3.65
C VAL A 226 6.94 -19.57 2.52
N GLY A 227 7.45 -20.55 1.79
CA GLY A 227 6.82 -21.27 0.66
C GLY A 227 7.85 -22.19 -0.04
N SER A 228 7.50 -22.81 -1.17
CA SER A 228 8.43 -23.64 -1.97
C SER A 228 9.39 -22.82 -2.86
N SER A 229 9.52 -21.51 -2.59
CA SER A 229 10.10 -20.53 -3.51
C SER A 229 11.09 -19.62 -2.77
N SER A 230 12.16 -19.21 -3.46
CA SER A 230 13.12 -18.23 -2.93
C SER A 230 12.49 -16.84 -2.73
N VAL A 231 13.13 -15.95 -1.96
CA VAL A 231 12.69 -14.55 -1.77
C VAL A 231 12.46 -13.83 -3.11
N HIS A 232 13.29 -14.10 -4.11
CA HIS A 232 13.16 -13.56 -5.46
C HIS A 232 11.89 -14.05 -6.17
N GLU A 233 11.59 -15.34 -6.10
CA GLU A 233 10.37 -15.90 -6.69
C GLU A 233 9.12 -15.39 -5.99
N GLN A 234 9.11 -15.33 -4.65
CA GLN A 234 7.92 -14.87 -3.93
C GLN A 234 7.64 -13.38 -4.17
N SER A 235 8.67 -12.54 -4.20
CA SER A 235 8.49 -11.10 -4.44
C SER A 235 7.98 -10.77 -5.85
N SER A 236 8.16 -11.68 -6.82
CA SER A 236 7.52 -11.53 -8.14
C SER A 236 6.01 -11.80 -8.13
N ARG A 237 5.47 -12.47 -7.10
CA ARG A 237 4.10 -13.00 -7.08
C ARG A 237 3.15 -12.31 -6.10
N THR A 238 3.67 -11.49 -5.19
CA THR A 238 2.86 -10.74 -4.21
C THR A 238 3.24 -9.25 -4.22
N HIS A 239 2.26 -8.39 -3.97
CA HIS A 239 2.51 -6.97 -3.75
C HIS A 239 2.80 -6.77 -2.26
N ALA A 240 3.92 -6.18 -1.86
CA ALA A 240 4.15 -5.80 -0.47
C ALA A 240 3.91 -4.31 -0.26
N ILE A 241 3.20 -3.99 0.81
CA ILE A 241 2.91 -2.62 1.24
C ILE A 241 3.53 -2.45 2.62
N LEU A 242 4.42 -1.47 2.73
CA LEU A 242 5.09 -1.08 3.95
C LEU A 242 4.71 0.36 4.28
N GLU A 243 4.27 0.61 5.50
CA GLU A 243 3.95 1.95 5.98
C GLU A 243 4.81 2.32 7.19
N LEU A 244 5.38 3.51 7.14
CA LEU A 244 6.02 4.20 8.25
C LEU A 244 5.14 5.40 8.62
N GLU A 245 4.69 5.47 9.87
CA GLU A 245 3.87 6.57 10.38
C GLU A 245 4.58 7.22 11.57
N ILE A 246 4.67 8.54 11.62
CA ILE A 246 5.18 9.22 12.82
C ILE A 246 4.10 9.16 13.90
N ILE A 247 4.44 8.60 15.05
CA ILE A 247 3.51 8.33 16.16
C ILE A 247 4.04 8.87 17.48
N CYS A 248 3.17 8.91 18.48
CA CYS A 248 3.51 9.08 19.88
C CYS A 248 2.75 8.06 20.74
N GLN A 249 3.11 7.92 22.01
CA GLN A 249 2.52 6.89 22.87
C GLN A 249 1.02 7.13 23.10
N SER A 250 0.58 8.38 23.31
CA SER A 250 -0.84 8.70 23.48
C SER A 250 -1.67 8.33 22.25
N LEU A 251 -1.14 8.52 21.04
CA LEU A 251 -1.80 8.12 19.80
C LEU A 251 -1.94 6.59 19.69
N VAL A 252 -0.91 5.86 20.10
CA VAL A 252 -0.95 4.39 20.13
C VAL A 252 -2.02 3.91 21.12
N ASP A 253 -2.01 4.44 22.33
CA ASP A 253 -2.95 4.06 23.39
C ASP A 253 -4.40 4.42 23.02
N ALA A 254 -4.62 5.60 22.43
CA ALA A 254 -5.94 6.03 21.98
C ALA A 254 -6.50 5.11 20.88
N ARG A 255 -5.67 4.71 19.91
CA ARG A 255 -6.08 3.76 18.85
C ARG A 255 -6.36 2.35 19.41
N GLN A 256 -5.60 1.92 20.41
CA GLN A 256 -5.87 0.67 21.11
C GLN A 256 -7.22 0.76 21.85
N ALA A 257 -7.48 1.88 22.53
CA ALA A 257 -8.76 2.10 23.20
C ALA A 257 -9.95 2.05 22.22
N VAL A 258 -9.83 2.64 21.02
CA VAL A 258 -10.87 2.50 19.97
C VAL A 258 -11.13 1.03 19.66
N THR A 259 -10.07 0.24 19.44
CA THR A 259 -10.18 -1.19 19.14
C THR A 259 -10.87 -1.94 20.27
N ASP A 260 -10.53 -1.62 21.52
CA ASP A 260 -11.11 -2.25 22.70
C ASP A 260 -12.60 -1.89 22.87
N ARG A 261 -12.97 -0.62 22.67
CA ARG A 261 -14.38 -0.17 22.73
C ARG A 261 -15.21 -0.74 21.61
N GLN A 262 -14.66 -0.82 20.39
CA GLN A 262 -15.32 -1.50 19.28
C GLN A 262 -15.53 -2.99 19.62
N SER A 263 -14.57 -3.64 20.28
CA SER A 263 -14.70 -5.04 20.68
C SER A 263 -15.80 -5.29 21.72
N GLU A 264 -16.08 -4.29 22.57
CA GLU A 264 -17.19 -4.31 23.54
C GLU A 264 -18.54 -4.08 22.85
N LEU A 265 -18.59 -3.19 21.86
CA LEU A 265 -19.81 -2.85 21.12
C LEU A 265 -20.35 -4.02 20.30
N VAL A 266 -19.50 -4.84 19.66
CA VAL A 266 -19.96 -5.91 18.75
C VAL A 266 -21.01 -6.84 19.38
N PRO A 267 -20.79 -7.48 20.54
CA PRO A 267 -21.79 -8.37 21.13
C PRO A 267 -23.06 -7.63 21.56
N VAL A 268 -22.95 -6.40 22.07
CA VAL A 268 -24.09 -5.57 22.49
C VAL A 268 -24.96 -5.19 21.29
N GLY A 269 -24.33 -4.71 20.22
CA GLY A 269 -25.03 -4.35 18.98
C GLY A 269 -25.71 -5.55 18.32
N LYS A 270 -25.06 -6.72 18.34
CA LYS A 270 -25.68 -7.97 17.91
C LYS A 270 -26.90 -8.29 18.77
N ARG A 271 -26.78 -8.22 20.09
CA ARG A 271 -27.88 -8.51 21.03
C ARG A 271 -29.08 -7.59 20.82
N ALA A 272 -28.87 -6.30 20.61
CA ALA A 272 -29.95 -5.35 20.32
C ALA A 272 -30.68 -5.70 19.02
N THR A 273 -29.93 -6.09 17.99
CA THR A 273 -30.48 -6.57 16.72
C THR A 273 -31.27 -7.87 16.90
N ASP A 274 -30.71 -8.84 17.62
CA ASP A 274 -31.33 -10.14 17.90
C ASP A 274 -32.64 -9.95 18.69
N ILE A 275 -32.66 -9.08 19.71
CA ILE A 275 -33.87 -8.74 20.48
C ILE A 275 -34.95 -8.14 19.58
N THR A 276 -34.58 -7.21 18.70
CA THR A 276 -35.52 -6.60 17.76
C THR A 276 -36.13 -7.64 16.82
N ILE A 277 -35.28 -8.53 16.26
CA ILE A 277 -35.74 -9.61 15.38
C ILE A 277 -36.64 -10.60 16.13
N GLU A 278 -36.30 -10.97 17.37
CA GLU A 278 -37.10 -11.86 18.21
C GLU A 278 -38.50 -11.29 18.46
N GLU A 279 -38.58 -10.02 18.86
CA GLU A 279 -39.85 -9.35 19.15
C GLU A 279 -40.71 -9.20 17.90
N GLN A 280 -40.11 -8.82 16.76
CA GLN A 280 -40.81 -8.74 15.48
C GLN A 280 -41.29 -10.11 14.99
N ARG A 281 -40.51 -11.17 15.17
CA ARG A 281 -40.90 -12.53 14.77
C ARG A 281 -42.10 -13.04 15.55
N LYS A 282 -42.20 -12.75 16.86
CA LYS A 282 -43.34 -13.15 17.69
C LYS A 282 -44.64 -12.44 17.30
N ALA A 283 -44.53 -11.25 16.71
CA ALA A 283 -45.66 -10.47 16.23
C ALA A 283 -46.23 -10.96 14.89
N ILE A 284 -45.68 -12.05 14.32
CA ILE A 284 -46.11 -12.62 13.04
C ILE A 284 -46.41 -14.12 13.21
N ILE A 285 -47.51 -14.60 12.62
CA ILE A 285 -47.87 -16.01 12.52
C ILE A 285 -47.94 -16.45 11.06
N VAL A 286 -47.72 -17.75 10.82
CA VAL A 286 -47.92 -18.37 9.50
C VAL A 286 -49.34 -18.92 9.45
N LEU A 287 -50.12 -18.47 8.46
CA LEU A 287 -51.47 -18.92 8.19
C LEU A 287 -51.46 -20.34 7.57
N PRO A 288 -52.53 -21.13 7.74
CA PRO A 288 -52.64 -22.49 7.18
C PRO A 288 -52.40 -22.57 5.66
N GLU A 289 -52.77 -21.52 4.92
CA GLU A 289 -52.56 -21.35 3.48
C GLU A 289 -51.12 -20.97 3.09
N GLY A 290 -50.21 -20.83 4.05
CA GLY A 290 -48.81 -20.47 3.83
C GLY A 290 -48.52 -18.96 3.76
N GLY A 291 -49.50 -18.11 4.06
CA GLY A 291 -49.34 -16.65 4.17
C GLY A 291 -48.81 -16.21 5.55
N TRP A 292 -48.35 -14.96 5.67
CA TRP A 292 -47.94 -14.37 6.95
C TRP A 292 -48.99 -13.36 7.41
N ALA A 293 -49.38 -13.41 8.69
CA ALA A 293 -50.30 -12.46 9.32
C ALA A 293 -49.75 -11.94 10.65
N SER A 294 -50.26 -10.79 11.10
CA SER A 294 -49.93 -10.28 12.44
C SER A 294 -50.51 -11.20 13.51
N ASN A 295 -49.75 -11.43 14.57
CA ASN A 295 -50.17 -12.23 15.71
C ASN A 295 -51.07 -11.39 16.64
N PRO A 296 -52.39 -11.67 16.73
CA PRO A 296 -53.28 -10.92 17.62
C PRO A 296 -53.02 -11.19 19.10
N ASP A 297 -52.36 -12.30 19.44
CA ASP A 297 -52.10 -12.72 20.83
C ASP A 297 -50.76 -12.19 21.36
N TYR A 298 -50.02 -11.43 20.55
CA TYR A 298 -48.71 -10.90 20.94
C TYR A 298 -48.56 -9.42 20.61
N ASN A 299 -48.33 -8.62 21.65
CA ASN A 299 -47.88 -7.24 21.50
C ASN A 299 -46.36 -7.19 21.64
N ILE A 300 -45.73 -6.48 20.71
CA ILE A 300 -44.28 -6.24 20.72
C ILE A 300 -43.88 -5.59 22.05
N ASN A 301 -42.89 -6.17 22.72
CA ASN A 301 -42.33 -5.57 23.94
C ASN A 301 -41.37 -4.43 23.55
N GLN A 302 -41.93 -3.24 23.35
CA GLN A 302 -41.17 -2.07 22.94
C GLN A 302 -40.13 -1.66 24.00
N GLU A 303 -40.46 -1.75 25.29
CA GLU A 303 -39.52 -1.43 26.39
C GLU A 303 -38.26 -2.30 26.34
N ARG A 304 -38.39 -3.58 25.99
CA ARG A 304 -37.25 -4.50 25.83
C ARG A 304 -36.35 -4.10 24.66
N ILE A 305 -36.93 -3.65 23.55
CA ILE A 305 -36.18 -3.15 22.38
C ILE A 305 -35.47 -1.85 22.76
N ASP A 306 -36.19 -0.91 23.36
CA ASP A 306 -35.67 0.40 23.73
C ASP A 306 -34.52 0.29 24.74
N ALA A 307 -34.64 -0.61 25.73
CA ALA A 307 -33.57 -0.87 26.69
C ALA A 307 -32.30 -1.45 26.01
N ALA A 308 -32.47 -2.33 25.02
CA ALA A 308 -31.35 -2.91 24.30
C ALA A 308 -30.67 -1.91 23.35
N GLU A 309 -31.46 -1.06 22.67
CA GLU A 309 -30.94 0.02 21.84
C GLU A 309 -30.28 1.12 22.68
N ALA A 310 -30.77 1.41 23.90
CA ALA A 310 -30.13 2.34 24.82
C ALA A 310 -28.74 1.85 25.28
N ASP A 311 -28.60 0.57 25.63
CA ASP A 311 -27.32 -0.06 25.98
C ASP A 311 -26.33 -0.02 24.80
N LYS A 312 -26.81 -0.34 23.58
CA LYS A 312 -26.03 -0.21 22.36
C LYS A 312 -25.60 1.24 22.11
N ALA A 313 -26.49 2.22 22.28
CA ALA A 313 -26.17 3.64 22.09
C ALA A 313 -25.10 4.15 23.07
N GLU A 314 -25.10 3.66 24.32
CA GLU A 314 -24.03 3.98 25.28
C GLU A 314 -22.67 3.46 24.80
N HIS A 315 -22.63 2.23 24.28
CA HIS A 315 -21.40 1.65 23.73
C HIS A 315 -20.94 2.35 22.45
N GLU A 316 -21.86 2.75 21.57
CA GLU A 316 -21.57 3.56 20.38
C GLU A 316 -20.98 4.92 20.78
N ALA A 317 -21.55 5.59 21.78
CA ALA A 317 -21.02 6.86 22.30
C ALA A 317 -19.61 6.70 22.88
N ARG A 318 -19.32 5.57 23.54
CA ARG A 318 -17.95 5.24 24.03
C ARG A 318 -16.96 5.03 22.89
N VAL A 319 -17.39 4.42 21.78
CA VAL A 319 -16.54 4.28 20.58
C VAL A 319 -16.28 5.65 19.96
N ALA A 320 -17.34 6.45 19.75
CA ALA A 320 -17.23 7.80 19.19
C ALA A 320 -16.29 8.69 20.03
N ALA A 321 -16.42 8.69 21.36
CA ALA A 321 -15.54 9.44 22.24
C ALA A 321 -14.06 9.00 22.15
N ALA A 322 -13.81 7.70 21.94
CA ALA A 322 -12.45 7.19 21.74
C ALA A 322 -11.89 7.59 20.36
N GLU A 323 -12.72 7.59 19.31
CA GLU A 323 -12.34 8.06 17.98
C GLU A 323 -12.05 9.57 17.98
N ASP A 324 -12.90 10.37 18.65
CA ASP A 324 -12.70 11.81 18.85
C ASP A 324 -11.37 12.10 19.59
N LEU A 325 -10.99 11.27 20.56
CA LEU A 325 -9.70 11.41 21.24
C LEU A 325 -8.52 11.23 20.28
N VAL A 326 -8.57 10.23 19.38
CA VAL A 326 -7.54 10.02 18.35
C VAL A 326 -7.41 11.26 17.46
N ASP A 327 -8.54 11.79 17.00
CA ASP A 327 -8.59 12.99 16.17
C ASP A 327 -8.06 14.23 16.91
N ASN A 328 -8.41 14.39 18.18
CA ASN A 328 -7.94 15.48 19.02
C ASN A 328 -6.43 15.41 19.25
N ILE A 329 -5.86 14.22 19.48
CA ILE A 329 -4.40 14.03 19.61
C ILE A 329 -3.69 14.45 18.32
N LEU A 330 -4.21 14.03 17.16
CA LEU A 330 -3.63 14.39 15.86
C LEU A 330 -3.70 15.90 15.60
N LYS A 331 -4.82 16.56 15.93
CA LYS A 331 -5.04 18.00 15.68
C LYS A 331 -4.33 18.91 16.69
N SER A 332 -4.19 18.49 17.94
CA SER A 332 -3.62 19.30 19.03
C SER A 332 -2.11 19.11 19.19
N SER A 333 -1.49 18.20 18.42
CA SER A 333 -0.07 17.94 18.50
C SER A 333 0.75 19.19 18.18
N VAL A 334 1.76 19.44 19.03
CA VAL A 334 2.77 20.49 18.80
C VAL A 334 3.61 20.18 17.57
N SER A 335 3.81 18.89 17.28
CA SER A 335 4.61 18.44 16.15
C SER A 335 3.70 18.25 14.93
N PRO A 336 3.83 19.07 13.86
CA PRO A 336 2.95 19.00 12.69
C PRO A 336 3.09 17.68 11.92
N CYS A 337 4.14 16.91 12.19
CA CYS A 337 4.41 15.62 11.58
C CYS A 337 3.68 14.44 12.24
N LEU A 338 2.99 14.62 13.38
CA LEU A 338 2.29 13.51 14.02
C LEU A 338 1.20 12.96 13.08
N GLY A 339 1.24 11.64 12.83
CA GLY A 339 0.34 10.97 11.88
C GLY A 339 0.76 11.05 10.42
N ALA A 340 1.85 11.77 10.09
CA ALA A 340 2.42 11.81 8.75
C ALA A 340 3.00 10.45 8.35
N ARG A 341 2.91 10.10 7.06
CA ARG A 341 3.21 8.75 6.57
C ARG A 341 4.18 8.71 5.39
N MET A 342 4.98 7.67 5.35
CA MET A 342 5.70 7.22 4.15
C MET A 342 5.28 5.80 3.81
N VAL A 343 4.79 5.60 2.60
CA VAL A 343 4.27 4.31 2.14
C VAL A 343 5.15 3.82 1.01
N PHE A 344 5.65 2.61 1.14
CA PHE A 344 6.50 1.96 0.17
C PHE A 344 5.79 0.72 -0.38
N VAL A 345 5.63 0.66 -1.69
CA VAL A 345 4.88 -0.37 -2.38
C VAL A 345 5.80 -1.11 -3.36
N ASP A 346 6.10 -2.36 -3.02
CA ASP A 346 6.81 -3.30 -3.89
C ASP A 346 5.77 -4.12 -4.66
N LEU A 347 5.49 -3.73 -5.91
CA LEU A 347 4.47 -4.43 -6.70
C LEU A 347 5.01 -5.77 -7.20
N ALA A 348 4.12 -6.76 -7.32
CA ALA A 348 4.41 -7.98 -8.06
C ALA A 348 4.86 -7.67 -9.50
N GLY A 349 5.68 -8.56 -10.07
CA GLY A 349 6.22 -8.36 -11.41
C GLY A 349 5.16 -8.53 -12.49
N ALA A 350 5.14 -7.61 -13.45
CA ALA A 350 4.37 -7.82 -14.68
C ALA A 350 5.01 -8.97 -15.47
N GLU A 351 4.37 -10.14 -15.48
CA GLU A 351 4.83 -11.29 -16.27
C GLU A 351 4.36 -11.14 -17.72
N TYR A 352 5.31 -10.81 -18.59
CA TYR A 352 5.09 -10.77 -20.03
C TYR A 352 5.38 -12.15 -20.61
N HIS A 353 4.34 -12.81 -21.10
CA HIS A 353 4.50 -14.03 -21.85
C HIS A 353 5.12 -13.65 -23.21
N GLN A 354 6.33 -14.13 -23.51
CA GLN A 354 6.88 -14.03 -24.86
C GLN A 354 6.00 -14.86 -25.79
N GLN A 355 5.07 -14.21 -26.48
CA GLN A 355 4.42 -14.79 -27.65
C GLN A 355 5.35 -14.63 -28.84
N GLY A 356 6.16 -15.66 -29.09
CA GLY A 356 6.91 -15.83 -30.32
C GLY A 356 8.38 -15.42 -30.25
N GLY A 357 9.27 -16.40 -30.43
CA GLY A 357 10.71 -16.22 -30.64
C GLY A 357 11.54 -17.03 -29.65
N ALA A 358 12.24 -18.06 -30.16
CA ALA A 358 13.19 -18.95 -29.48
C ALA A 358 12.74 -19.54 -28.12
N GLN A 359 12.48 -20.86 -28.10
CA GLN A 359 12.25 -21.63 -26.87
C GLN A 359 13.49 -21.55 -25.96
N LEU A 360 13.58 -20.53 -25.10
CA LEU A 360 14.26 -20.71 -23.84
C LEU A 360 13.45 -21.73 -23.04
N HIS A 361 14.13 -22.74 -22.48
CA HIS A 361 13.59 -23.73 -21.56
C HIS A 361 13.11 -23.05 -20.26
N LEU A 362 12.04 -22.25 -20.32
CA LEU A 362 11.33 -21.90 -19.10
C LEU A 362 10.55 -23.14 -18.64
N PRO A 363 10.72 -23.58 -17.37
CA PRO A 363 9.95 -24.68 -16.84
C PRO A 363 8.45 -24.41 -17.01
N ARG A 364 7.71 -25.45 -17.38
CA ARG A 364 6.28 -25.36 -17.67
C ARG A 364 5.55 -24.94 -16.39
N GLN A 365 5.03 -23.71 -16.36
CA GLN A 365 4.29 -23.19 -15.22
C GLN A 365 3.11 -24.09 -14.88
N THR A 366 2.91 -24.34 -13.59
CA THR A 366 1.75 -25.07 -13.08
C THR A 366 0.44 -24.31 -13.39
N PRO A 367 -0.73 -24.98 -13.42
CA PRO A 367 -2.02 -24.29 -13.56
C PRO A 367 -2.25 -23.20 -12.51
N GLN A 368 -1.76 -23.44 -11.28
CA GLN A 368 -1.86 -22.48 -10.18
C GLN A 368 -1.01 -21.23 -10.44
N GLU A 369 0.24 -21.38 -10.87
CA GLU A 369 1.13 -20.26 -11.20
C GLU A 369 0.57 -19.41 -12.34
N ARG A 370 -0.01 -20.04 -13.36
CA ARG A 370 -0.69 -19.31 -14.46
C ARG A 370 -1.88 -18.51 -13.97
N GLN A 371 -2.66 -19.04 -13.02
CA GLN A 371 -3.78 -18.31 -12.43
C GLN A 371 -3.28 -17.11 -11.60
N GLU A 372 -2.18 -17.27 -10.88
CA GLU A 372 -1.55 -16.21 -10.09
C GLU A 372 -1.01 -15.10 -11.00
N GLY A 373 -0.29 -15.43 -12.07
CA GLY A 373 0.19 -14.46 -13.07
C GLY A 373 -0.95 -13.67 -13.74
N ARG A 374 -2.08 -14.32 -14.05
CA ARG A 374 -3.28 -13.64 -14.57
C ARG A 374 -3.86 -12.64 -13.57
N GLN A 375 -3.91 -13.00 -12.30
CA GLN A 375 -4.42 -12.12 -11.26
C GLN A 375 -3.51 -10.90 -11.06
N ILE A 376 -2.19 -11.10 -11.01
CA ILE A 376 -1.19 -10.01 -10.93
C ILE A 376 -1.39 -9.02 -12.08
N ASN A 377 -1.50 -9.53 -13.31
CA ASN A 377 -1.72 -8.67 -14.48
C ASN A 377 -3.07 -7.93 -14.43
N THR A 378 -4.11 -8.54 -13.84
CA THR A 378 -5.41 -7.89 -13.62
C THR A 378 -5.28 -6.75 -12.61
N ASP A 379 -4.55 -6.97 -11.51
CA ASP A 379 -4.33 -5.97 -10.46
C ASP A 379 -3.52 -4.78 -10.98
N LEU A 380 -2.47 -5.05 -11.76
CA LEU A 380 -1.64 -4.01 -12.40
C LEU A 380 -2.40 -3.24 -13.49
N LEU A 381 -3.30 -3.90 -14.24
CA LEU A 381 -4.17 -3.22 -15.21
C LEU A 381 -5.19 -2.33 -14.50
N ALA A 382 -5.78 -2.78 -13.40
CA ALA A 382 -6.67 -1.95 -12.59
C ALA A 382 -5.93 -0.70 -12.05
N LEU A 383 -4.70 -0.88 -11.57
CA LEU A 383 -3.86 0.23 -11.11
C LEU A 383 -3.54 1.21 -12.24
N LYS A 384 -3.28 0.72 -13.47
CA LYS A 384 -3.11 1.56 -14.66
C LYS A 384 -4.29 2.50 -14.87
N GLU A 385 -5.50 1.93 -14.86
CA GLU A 385 -6.72 2.69 -15.13
C GLU A 385 -7.03 3.67 -14.01
N VAL A 386 -6.73 3.31 -12.75
CA VAL A 386 -6.82 4.24 -11.61
C VAL A 386 -5.88 5.42 -11.79
N ILE A 387 -4.60 5.20 -12.07
CA ILE A 387 -3.63 6.29 -12.23
C ILE A 387 -4.03 7.18 -13.42
N ARG A 388 -4.45 6.59 -14.53
CA ARG A 388 -4.94 7.33 -15.72
C ARG A 388 -6.18 8.17 -15.39
N ALA A 389 -7.17 7.62 -14.70
CA ALA A 389 -8.39 8.34 -14.34
C ALA A 389 -8.09 9.46 -13.33
N TRP A 390 -7.22 9.21 -12.35
CA TRP A 390 -6.83 10.18 -11.32
C TRP A 390 -6.07 11.37 -11.91
N SER A 391 -5.08 11.11 -12.77
CA SER A 391 -4.29 12.17 -13.43
C SER A 391 -5.12 13.00 -14.43
N GLN A 392 -6.14 12.41 -15.05
CA GLN A 392 -7.12 13.15 -15.88
C GLN A 392 -8.20 13.89 -15.07
N ASN A 393 -8.11 13.90 -13.73
CA ASN A 393 -9.13 14.46 -12.83
C ASN A 393 -10.55 13.96 -13.16
N GLN A 394 -10.68 12.68 -13.52
CA GLN A 394 -12.00 12.10 -13.76
C GLN A 394 -12.83 12.08 -12.48
N PRO A 395 -14.14 12.38 -12.54
CA PRO A 395 -15.01 12.46 -11.36
C PRO A 395 -15.15 11.11 -10.66
N ARG A 396 -14.98 9.99 -11.38
CA ARG A 396 -15.09 8.64 -10.84
C ARG A 396 -13.83 7.84 -11.16
N ILE A 397 -13.03 7.59 -10.13
CA ILE A 397 -11.82 6.78 -10.23
C ILE A 397 -12.16 5.32 -9.88
N PRO A 398 -11.77 4.33 -10.70
CA PRO A 398 -12.20 2.93 -10.55
C PRO A 398 -11.41 2.16 -9.47
N PHE A 399 -11.30 2.69 -8.24
CA PHE A 399 -10.56 2.05 -7.15
C PHE A 399 -11.10 0.67 -6.74
N ARG A 400 -12.35 0.33 -7.09
CA ARG A 400 -12.96 -0.98 -6.80
C ARG A 400 -12.63 -2.08 -7.83
N SER A 401 -11.84 -1.77 -8.87
CA SER A 401 -11.53 -2.74 -9.93
C SER A 401 -10.62 -3.89 -9.48
N SER A 402 -9.79 -3.68 -8.45
CA SER A 402 -9.05 -4.75 -7.80
C SER A 402 -8.91 -4.51 -6.30
N ALA A 403 -8.57 -5.56 -5.55
CA ALA A 403 -8.29 -5.43 -4.12
C ALA A 403 -7.09 -4.50 -3.88
N LEU A 404 -6.07 -4.57 -4.75
CA LEU A 404 -4.90 -3.70 -4.70
C LEU A 404 -5.30 -2.23 -4.85
N THR A 405 -6.13 -1.88 -5.83
CA THR A 405 -6.56 -0.49 -6.01
C THR A 405 -7.45 0.00 -4.87
N MET A 406 -8.22 -0.89 -4.23
CA MET A 406 -9.00 -0.52 -3.04
C MET A 406 -8.06 -0.14 -1.89
N VAL A 407 -7.06 -0.96 -1.60
CA VAL A 407 -6.08 -0.70 -0.54
C VAL A 407 -5.29 0.58 -0.82
N LEU A 408 -4.86 0.78 -2.06
CA LEU A 408 -4.08 1.97 -2.44
C LEU A 408 -4.91 3.26 -2.52
N ARG A 409 -6.25 3.18 -2.46
CA ARG A 409 -7.15 4.35 -2.59
C ARG A 409 -6.81 5.44 -1.60
N GLU A 410 -6.63 5.07 -0.33
CA GLU A 410 -6.33 6.04 0.73
C GLU A 410 -5.00 6.70 0.45
N HIS A 411 -3.96 5.95 0.09
CA HIS A 411 -2.63 6.49 -0.22
C HIS A 411 -2.63 7.49 -1.38
N PHE A 412 -3.42 7.27 -2.44
CA PHE A 412 -3.58 8.25 -3.52
C PHE A 412 -4.40 9.49 -3.10
N SER A 413 -5.40 9.30 -2.23
CA SER A 413 -6.35 10.36 -1.82
C SER A 413 -5.82 11.23 -0.67
N SER A 414 -5.00 10.67 0.23
CA SER A 414 -4.38 11.38 1.36
C SER A 414 -3.18 12.24 0.95
N SER A 415 -3.02 12.52 -0.34
CA SER A 415 -1.97 13.38 -0.90
C SER A 415 -2.28 14.87 -0.78
N GLU A 416 -3.31 15.26 -0.03
CA GLU A 416 -3.46 16.65 0.43
C GLU A 416 -2.19 17.01 1.23
N ASN A 417 -1.25 17.70 0.59
CA ASN A 417 0.11 18.05 1.06
C ASN A 417 1.23 17.00 0.88
N GLY A 418 1.03 15.95 0.08
CA GLY A 418 1.95 14.83 -0.08
C GLY A 418 2.35 14.52 -1.53
N ASN A 419 3.55 13.96 -1.74
CA ASN A 419 4.06 13.60 -3.07
C ASN A 419 4.02 12.08 -3.30
N SER A 420 3.60 11.66 -4.51
CA SER A 420 3.66 10.26 -4.93
C SER A 420 4.69 10.08 -6.06
N SER A 421 5.53 9.04 -5.94
CA SER A 421 6.59 8.73 -6.89
C SER A 421 6.47 7.28 -7.35
N ILE A 422 6.64 7.05 -8.65
CA ILE A 422 6.69 5.71 -9.26
C ILE A 422 8.09 5.48 -9.82
N ILE A 423 8.72 4.40 -9.39
CA ILE A 423 10.04 3.94 -9.78
C ILE A 423 9.85 2.77 -10.74
N VAL A 424 10.05 3.02 -12.03
CA VAL A 424 9.99 2.01 -13.08
C VAL A 424 11.33 1.30 -13.14
N THR A 425 11.41 0.13 -12.51
CA THR A 425 12.62 -0.69 -12.54
C THR A 425 12.67 -1.48 -13.84
N VAL A 426 13.81 -1.42 -14.54
CA VAL A 426 13.99 -2.01 -15.87
C VAL A 426 15.33 -2.71 -16.01
N SER A 427 15.37 -3.72 -16.87
CA SER A 427 16.60 -4.44 -17.21
C SER A 427 17.28 -3.85 -18.43
N SER A 428 18.61 -3.82 -18.40
CA SER A 428 19.47 -3.51 -19.55
C SER A 428 19.72 -4.72 -20.45
N ALA A 429 19.31 -5.94 -20.07
CA ALA A 429 19.57 -7.15 -20.82
C ALA A 429 18.81 -7.18 -22.17
N LYS A 430 19.52 -7.46 -23.27
CA LYS A 430 18.95 -7.49 -24.62
C LYS A 430 17.75 -8.44 -24.76
N GLU A 431 17.82 -9.61 -24.12
CA GLU A 431 16.73 -10.62 -24.15
C GLU A 431 15.43 -10.14 -23.47
N GLN A 432 15.53 -9.13 -22.60
CA GLN A 432 14.42 -8.59 -21.84
C GLN A 432 13.83 -7.32 -22.48
N TYR A 433 14.23 -6.96 -23.72
CA TYR A 433 13.80 -5.75 -24.42
C TYR A 433 12.28 -5.54 -24.43
N ALA A 434 11.50 -6.56 -24.77
CA ALA A 434 10.04 -6.44 -24.81
C ALA A 434 9.43 -6.09 -23.43
N ALA A 435 9.96 -6.69 -22.37
CA ALA A 435 9.52 -6.44 -21.00
C ALA A 435 9.95 -5.04 -20.49
N THR A 436 11.18 -4.63 -20.82
CA THR A 436 11.70 -3.29 -20.56
C THR A 436 10.88 -2.23 -21.31
N LEU A 437 10.60 -2.43 -22.60
CA LEU A 437 9.79 -1.55 -23.43
C LEU A 437 8.39 -1.34 -22.85
N ASN A 438 7.72 -2.41 -22.43
CA ASN A 438 6.38 -2.32 -21.85
C ASN A 438 6.38 -1.56 -20.52
N SER A 439 7.41 -1.79 -19.69
CA SER A 439 7.55 -1.10 -18.40
C SER A 439 7.80 0.41 -18.61
N LEU A 440 8.67 0.79 -19.55
CA LEU A 440 8.92 2.19 -19.88
C LEU A 440 7.73 2.87 -20.53
N LYS A 441 6.98 2.19 -21.41
CA LYS A 441 5.71 2.70 -21.96
C LYS A 441 4.71 3.00 -20.86
N TYR A 442 4.61 2.13 -19.86
CA TYR A 442 3.75 2.35 -18.71
C TYR A 442 4.18 3.58 -17.90
N GLY A 443 5.48 3.69 -17.58
CA GLY A 443 6.04 4.88 -16.92
C GLY A 443 5.77 6.17 -17.69
N SER A 444 6.04 6.16 -19.00
CA SER A 444 5.79 7.29 -19.89
C SER A 444 4.32 7.68 -19.90
N LEU A 445 3.40 6.73 -19.96
CA LEU A 445 1.96 7.01 -19.88
C LEU A 445 1.58 7.70 -18.57
N ILE A 446 2.15 7.29 -17.44
CA ILE A 446 1.85 7.94 -16.15
C ILE A 446 2.42 9.36 -16.11
N GLY A 447 3.65 9.54 -16.59
CA GLY A 447 4.31 10.85 -16.56
C GLY A 447 3.68 11.87 -17.52
N ILE A 448 3.17 11.44 -18.68
CA ILE A 448 2.48 12.31 -19.65
C ILE A 448 1.21 12.92 -19.06
N VAL A 449 0.44 12.14 -18.30
CA VAL A 449 -0.87 12.63 -17.84
C VAL A 449 -0.71 13.72 -16.75
N ASN A 450 0.54 13.96 -16.31
CA ASN A 450 0.92 15.07 -15.44
C ASN A 450 1.56 16.26 -16.20
N ALA A 451 1.70 16.18 -17.54
CA ALA A 451 2.37 17.16 -18.39
C ALA A 451 1.40 18.15 -19.05
#